data_AF-A0A5D8ZCZ2-F1
#
_entry.id   AF-A0A5D8ZCZ2-F1
#
_cell.length_a   1.000
_cell.length_b   1.000
_cell.length_c   1.000
_cell.angle_alpha   90.00
_cell.angle_beta   90.00
_cell.angle_gamma   90.00
#
_symmetry.space_group_name_H-M   'P 1'
#
loop_
_entity.id
_entity.type
_entity.pdbx_description
1 polymer ?
#
loop_
_entity_poly.entity_id
_entity_poly.type
_entity_poly.pdbx_seq_one_letter_code
_entity_poly.pdbx_strand_id
1 'polypeptide(L)'
;MRKNVFLLVTCGFSVLSFAQVGIKKDNPYASADLELGSNNKTLLLNRVPNTSAVANPVNGMMIYDLSEECVKAYQAGKWSKCLGKGLIGKKALNSPVSLSCASATISPSPIAGQAFNGRLTIPYTGGNGGTYEAQSVQANGLSAALPAGRFAMGNGSLQYNITGIPDRAGNITFNVTVAGNSCSVTSK
;
A
#
# COMPACT_ATOMS: atom_id res chain seq x y z
N MET A 1 -52.92 40.04 -56.44
CA MET A 1 -52.58 39.31 -55.20
C MET A 1 -51.94 37.98 -55.57
N ARG A 2 -50.60 37.84 -55.48
CA ARG A 2 -49.89 36.56 -55.62
C ARG A 2 -49.31 36.20 -54.25
N LYS A 3 -49.80 35.14 -53.62
CA LYS A 3 -49.28 34.58 -52.37
C LYS A 3 -48.12 33.66 -52.71
N ASN A 4 -46.88 34.11 -52.48
CA ASN A 4 -45.72 33.23 -52.51
C ASN A 4 -45.63 32.52 -51.16
N VAL A 5 -46.17 31.31 -51.08
CA VAL A 5 -45.92 30.37 -49.99
C VAL A 5 -44.58 29.70 -50.28
N PHE A 6 -43.49 30.22 -49.71
CA PHE A 6 -42.24 29.48 -49.65
C PHE A 6 -42.31 28.55 -48.44
N LEU A 7 -42.45 27.25 -48.72
CA LEU A 7 -42.53 26.17 -47.74
C LEU A 7 -41.18 26.08 -47.01
N LEU A 8 -41.19 26.31 -45.71
CA LEU A 8 -40.04 26.23 -44.82
C LEU A 8 -39.75 24.75 -44.51
N VAL A 9 -39.06 24.05 -45.42
CA VAL A 9 -38.56 22.68 -45.20
C VAL A 9 -37.24 22.76 -44.44
N THR A 10 -37.31 22.99 -43.13
CA THR A 10 -36.17 22.84 -42.21
C THR A 10 -36.54 21.89 -41.07
N CYS A 11 -37.09 20.73 -41.41
CA CYS A 11 -37.37 19.67 -40.46
C CYS A 11 -36.58 18.42 -40.87
N GLY A 12 -35.63 18.01 -40.03
CA GLY A 12 -35.05 16.65 -40.11
C GLY A 12 -33.57 16.51 -40.44
N PHE A 13 -32.68 17.28 -39.80
CA PHE A 13 -31.31 16.80 -39.56
C PHE A 13 -31.00 16.91 -38.08
N SER A 14 -31.66 16.08 -37.27
CA SER A 14 -31.19 15.77 -35.92
C SER A 14 -29.95 14.90 -36.06
N VAL A 15 -28.78 15.51 -36.25
CA VAL A 15 -27.51 14.81 -36.15
C VAL A 15 -27.39 14.26 -34.73
N LEU A 16 -27.31 12.93 -34.63
CA LEU A 16 -26.93 12.20 -33.43
C LEU A 16 -25.45 12.53 -33.15
N SER A 17 -25.17 13.68 -32.54
CA SER A 17 -23.83 14.02 -32.08
C SER A 17 -23.58 13.32 -30.74
N PHE A 18 -22.63 12.40 -30.70
CA PHE A 18 -22.14 11.81 -29.45
C PHE A 18 -21.46 12.90 -28.59
N ALA A 19 -21.79 12.97 -27.29
CA ALA A 19 -21.36 14.04 -26.38
C ALA A 19 -20.01 13.77 -25.67
N GLN A 20 -19.21 12.84 -26.18
CA GLN A 20 -17.91 12.46 -25.64
C GLN A 20 -16.86 13.57 -25.78
N VAL A 21 -16.12 13.84 -24.70
CA VAL A 21 -15.08 14.87 -24.65
C VAL A 21 -13.69 14.23 -24.73
N GLY A 22 -12.98 14.46 -25.84
CA GLY A 22 -11.56 14.14 -25.96
C GLY A 22 -10.70 15.37 -25.74
N ILE A 23 -9.83 15.38 -24.72
CA ILE A 23 -8.83 16.45 -24.54
C ILE A 23 -7.50 15.99 -25.13
N LYS A 24 -7.10 16.62 -26.25
CA LYS A 24 -5.95 16.21 -27.06
C LYS A 24 -6.07 14.75 -27.52
N LYS A 25 -7.29 14.33 -27.83
CA LYS A 25 -7.63 12.97 -28.24
C LYS A 25 -8.67 13.02 -29.34
N ASP A 26 -8.25 12.67 -30.55
CA ASP A 26 -9.18 12.45 -31.66
C ASP A 26 -9.89 11.11 -31.44
N ASN A 27 -11.18 11.08 -31.78
CA ASN A 27 -12.05 9.89 -31.66
C ASN A 27 -11.92 9.20 -30.29
N PRO A 28 -12.35 9.85 -29.18
CA PRO A 28 -12.33 9.20 -27.88
C PRO A 28 -13.21 7.93 -27.90
N TYR A 29 -12.93 6.99 -26.99
CA TYR A 29 -13.70 5.75 -26.90
C TYR A 29 -15.19 6.04 -26.70
N ALA A 30 -16.05 5.33 -27.44
CA ALA A 30 -17.51 5.51 -27.37
C ALA A 30 -18.11 5.18 -25.99
N SER A 31 -17.38 4.46 -25.15
CA SER A 31 -17.77 4.15 -23.76
C SER A 31 -17.25 5.18 -22.75
N ALA A 32 -16.62 6.26 -23.19
CA ALA A 32 -16.01 7.27 -22.32
C ALA A 32 -16.67 8.64 -22.53
N ASP A 33 -17.11 9.26 -21.43
CA ASP A 33 -17.56 10.65 -21.45
C ASP A 33 -16.37 11.63 -21.52
N LEU A 34 -15.21 11.25 -20.94
CA LEU A 34 -13.97 12.04 -20.95
C LEU A 34 -12.75 11.14 -21.20
N GLU A 35 -11.93 11.49 -22.19
CA GLU A 35 -10.64 10.86 -22.45
C GLU A 35 -9.50 11.89 -22.55
N LEU A 36 -8.38 11.63 -21.87
CA LEU A 36 -7.19 12.49 -21.87
C LEU A 36 -6.08 11.86 -22.71
N GLY A 37 -5.75 12.46 -23.86
CA GLY A 37 -4.79 11.90 -24.83
C GLY A 37 -3.35 12.43 -24.72
N SER A 38 -3.01 13.19 -23.68
CA SER A 38 -1.66 13.75 -23.54
C SER A 38 -0.65 12.69 -23.04
N ASN A 39 0.44 12.49 -23.77
CA ASN A 39 1.52 11.55 -23.40
C ASN A 39 2.37 11.97 -22.17
N ASN A 40 2.19 13.20 -21.68
CA ASN A 40 3.01 13.79 -20.62
C ASN A 40 2.21 14.63 -19.62
N LYS A 41 0.88 14.51 -19.63
CA LYS A 41 -0.01 15.20 -18.68
C LYS A 41 -1.00 14.19 -18.13
N THR A 42 -1.62 14.52 -17.02
CA THR A 42 -2.58 13.65 -16.34
C THR A 42 -3.74 14.48 -15.78
N LEU A 43 -4.75 13.80 -15.25
CA LEU A 43 -5.83 14.41 -14.50
C LEU A 43 -5.30 14.95 -13.17
N LEU A 44 -5.43 16.25 -12.95
CA LEU A 44 -5.24 16.84 -11.64
C LEU A 44 -6.59 16.85 -10.92
N LEU A 45 -6.71 16.04 -9.87
CA LEU A 45 -7.90 16.02 -9.03
C LEU A 45 -7.96 17.28 -8.15
N ASN A 46 -9.18 17.61 -7.70
CA ASN A 46 -9.37 18.67 -6.71
C ASN A 46 -8.60 18.31 -5.43
N ARG A 47 -7.71 19.22 -5.02
CA ARG A 47 -6.95 19.11 -3.77
C ARG A 47 -7.77 19.73 -2.65
N VAL A 48 -8.10 18.93 -1.65
CA VAL A 48 -8.89 19.37 -0.50
C VAL A 48 -8.07 19.19 0.79
N PRO A 49 -8.25 20.02 1.82
CA PRO A 49 -7.50 19.89 3.07
C PRO A 49 -7.65 18.50 3.71
N ASN A 50 -8.86 17.95 3.69
CA ASN A 50 -9.21 16.59 4.10
C ASN A 50 -10.62 16.26 3.59
N THR A 51 -11.09 15.04 3.83
CA THR A 51 -12.42 14.56 3.41
C THR A 51 -13.59 15.35 3.98
N SER A 52 -13.45 16.00 5.14
CA SER A 52 -14.51 16.79 5.77
C SER A 52 -14.75 18.14 5.09
N ALA A 53 -13.82 18.59 4.24
CA ALA A 53 -13.98 19.81 3.45
C ALA A 53 -14.98 19.65 2.29
N VAL A 54 -15.33 18.43 1.91
CA VAL A 54 -16.32 18.15 0.86
C VAL A 54 -17.70 17.99 1.53
N ALA A 55 -18.53 19.02 1.44
CA ALA A 55 -19.91 18.96 1.94
C ALA A 55 -20.79 18.09 1.00
N ASN A 56 -21.68 17.28 1.59
CA ASN A 56 -22.64 16.43 0.88
C ASN A 56 -22.02 15.59 -0.26
N PRO A 57 -20.98 14.77 0.03
CA PRO A 57 -20.33 13.97 -1.00
C PRO A 57 -21.30 12.94 -1.62
N VAL A 58 -21.18 12.74 -2.93
CA VAL A 58 -21.99 11.77 -3.70
C VAL A 58 -21.12 10.64 -4.23
N ASN A 59 -21.74 9.46 -4.37
CA ASN A 59 -21.06 8.26 -4.87
C ASN A 59 -20.41 8.52 -6.23
N GLY A 60 -19.17 8.06 -6.40
CA GLY A 60 -18.37 8.23 -7.61
C GLY A 60 -17.40 9.43 -7.58
N MET A 61 -17.42 10.27 -6.55
CA MET A 61 -16.45 11.37 -6.41
C MET A 61 -15.02 10.85 -6.16
N MET A 62 -14.03 11.58 -6.68
CA MET A 62 -12.59 11.37 -6.39
C MET A 62 -11.92 12.70 -6.00
N ILE A 63 -11.02 12.66 -5.01
CA ILE A 63 -10.27 13.83 -4.51
C ILE A 63 -8.80 13.49 -4.30
N TYR A 64 -7.97 14.52 -4.20
CA TYR A 64 -6.65 14.44 -3.57
C TYR A 64 -6.72 15.07 -2.17
N ASP A 65 -6.59 14.25 -1.13
CA ASP A 65 -6.60 14.67 0.27
C ASP A 65 -5.19 15.13 0.68
N LEU A 66 -5.05 16.40 1.07
CA LEU A 66 -3.78 17.00 1.47
C LEU A 66 -3.30 16.53 2.86
N SER A 67 -4.20 16.14 3.75
CA SER A 67 -3.83 15.70 5.10
C SER A 67 -3.17 14.32 5.10
N GLU A 68 -3.54 13.46 4.14
CA GLU A 68 -2.93 12.13 3.94
C GLU A 68 -2.11 12.03 2.65
N GLU A 69 -1.97 13.13 1.92
CA GLU A 69 -1.24 13.25 0.64
C GLU A 69 -1.59 12.14 -0.38
N CYS A 70 -2.88 11.88 -0.58
CA CYS A 70 -3.31 10.72 -1.37
C CYS A 70 -4.65 10.91 -2.10
N VAL A 71 -4.92 10.05 -3.08
CA VAL A 71 -6.21 10.00 -3.77
C VAL A 71 -7.23 9.23 -2.94
N LYS A 72 -8.48 9.70 -2.84
CA LYS A 72 -9.61 8.98 -2.23
C LYS A 72 -10.83 9.02 -3.13
N ALA A 73 -11.65 7.96 -3.10
CA ALA A 73 -12.94 7.89 -3.78
C ALA A 73 -14.08 7.83 -2.76
N TYR A 74 -15.27 8.32 -3.11
CA TYR A 74 -16.45 8.24 -2.26
C TYR A 74 -17.45 7.23 -2.81
N GLN A 75 -17.87 6.28 -1.97
CA GLN A 75 -18.85 5.26 -2.31
C GLN A 75 -19.60 4.78 -1.07
N ALA A 76 -20.89 4.47 -1.22
CA ALA A 76 -21.74 3.94 -0.16
C ALA A 76 -21.71 4.77 1.13
N GLY A 77 -21.73 6.11 0.98
CA GLY A 77 -21.77 7.03 2.12
C GLY A 77 -20.43 7.22 2.84
N LYS A 78 -19.31 6.75 2.27
CA LYS A 78 -17.99 6.75 2.92
C LYS A 78 -16.88 7.09 1.94
N TRP A 79 -15.85 7.77 2.45
CA TRP A 79 -14.58 7.91 1.75
C TRP A 79 -13.77 6.61 1.86
N SER A 80 -13.12 6.22 0.77
CA SER A 80 -12.16 5.14 0.76
C SER A 80 -10.94 5.51 1.63
N LYS A 81 -10.18 4.48 2.01
CA LYS A 81 -8.77 4.71 2.37
C LYS A 81 -8.02 5.29 1.16
N CYS A 82 -6.83 5.82 1.39
CA CYS A 82 -5.94 6.26 0.31
C CYS A 82 -5.81 5.18 -0.78
N LEU A 83 -6.29 5.50 -1.97
CA LEU A 83 -6.08 4.70 -3.16
C LEU A 83 -4.60 4.76 -3.50
N GLY A 84 -3.96 3.61 -3.59
CA GLY A 84 -2.51 3.55 -3.80
C GLY A 84 -1.67 3.87 -2.56
N LYS A 85 -2.21 3.85 -1.33
CA LYS A 85 -1.37 3.73 -0.12
C LYS A 85 -0.64 2.40 -0.22
N GLY A 86 0.64 2.44 -0.57
CA GLY A 86 1.38 1.27 -1.04
C GLY A 86 1.82 1.31 -2.50
N LEU A 87 1.83 2.47 -3.18
CA LEU A 87 2.60 2.70 -4.41
C LEU A 87 4.13 2.68 -4.16
N ILE A 88 4.60 1.70 -3.40
CA ILE A 88 5.88 1.07 -3.65
C ILE A 88 5.62 0.31 -4.94
N GLY A 89 6.15 0.81 -6.07
CA GLY A 89 5.76 0.34 -7.41
C GLY A 89 5.75 -1.19 -7.50
N LYS A 90 5.00 -1.77 -8.44
CA LYS A 90 4.95 -3.23 -8.73
C LYS A 90 6.31 -3.96 -8.71
N LYS A 91 7.44 -3.25 -8.79
CA LYS A 91 8.79 -3.76 -8.53
C LYS A 91 9.06 -4.22 -7.08
N ALA A 92 8.33 -3.72 -6.08
CA ALA A 92 8.49 -4.06 -4.66
C ALA A 92 7.58 -5.21 -4.19
N LEU A 93 6.60 -5.63 -4.99
CA LEU A 93 5.88 -6.90 -4.80
C LEU A 93 6.66 -8.09 -5.38
N ASN A 94 7.66 -7.83 -6.23
CA ASN A 94 8.49 -8.85 -6.86
C ASN A 94 9.90 -8.96 -6.26
N SER A 95 10.22 -8.14 -5.26
CA SER A 95 11.31 -8.38 -4.31
C SER A 95 10.72 -8.48 -2.92
N PRO A 96 10.13 -9.63 -2.55
CA PRO A 96 9.73 -9.85 -1.17
C PRO A 96 10.98 -9.68 -0.31
N VAL A 97 10.86 -8.91 0.77
CA VAL A 97 11.88 -8.91 1.81
C VAL A 97 12.05 -10.37 2.25
N SER A 98 13.20 -10.95 1.97
CA SER A 98 13.45 -12.36 2.23
C SER A 98 14.19 -12.48 3.53
N LEU A 99 13.57 -13.11 4.54
CA LEU A 99 14.21 -13.38 5.83
C LEU A 99 15.21 -14.52 5.68
N SER A 100 16.47 -14.27 6.02
CA SER A 100 17.56 -15.25 5.97
C SER A 100 17.69 -15.98 7.33
N CYS A 101 16.66 -16.73 7.70
CA CYS A 101 16.53 -17.39 9.02
C CYS A 101 17.67 -18.36 9.33
N ALA A 102 18.20 -19.03 8.30
CA ALA A 102 19.29 -20.00 8.45
C ALA A 102 20.60 -19.36 8.92
N SER A 103 20.78 -18.05 8.68
CA SER A 103 21.92 -17.26 9.12
C SER A 103 21.58 -16.33 10.28
N ALA A 104 20.42 -16.49 10.90
CA ALA A 104 20.05 -15.74 12.08
C ALA A 104 20.91 -16.16 13.27
N THR A 105 21.24 -15.21 14.14
CA THR A 105 22.11 -15.43 15.29
C THR A 105 21.43 -14.98 16.57
N ILE A 106 21.69 -15.73 17.64
CA ILE A 106 21.32 -15.34 19.01
C ILE A 106 22.63 -15.11 19.75
N SER A 107 22.74 -13.97 20.41
CA SER A 107 23.95 -13.62 21.17
C SER A 107 23.60 -12.85 22.44
N PRO A 108 24.18 -13.25 23.60
CA PRO A 108 24.96 -14.48 23.82
C PRO A 108 24.11 -15.75 23.71
N SER A 109 24.70 -16.95 23.83
CA SER A 109 23.91 -18.19 23.87
C SER A 109 23.15 -18.32 25.20
N PRO A 110 21.84 -18.61 25.19
CA PRO A 110 21.06 -18.77 26.41
C PRO A 110 21.46 -20.06 27.16
N ILE A 111 21.51 -19.98 28.49
CA ILE A 111 21.83 -21.10 29.39
C ILE A 111 20.57 -21.46 30.18
N ALA A 112 20.22 -22.75 30.20
CA ALA A 112 19.03 -23.22 30.92
C ALA A 112 19.05 -22.85 32.40
N GLY A 113 17.92 -22.37 32.91
CA GLY A 113 17.76 -21.95 34.30
C GLY A 113 18.45 -20.63 34.68
N GLN A 114 19.15 -19.96 33.75
CA GLN A 114 19.77 -18.64 34.00
C GLN A 114 18.95 -17.52 33.36
N ALA A 115 18.86 -16.38 34.04
CA ALA A 115 18.28 -15.18 33.46
C ALA A 115 19.07 -14.77 32.22
N PHE A 116 18.36 -14.61 31.11
CA PHE A 116 18.92 -14.27 29.81
C PHE A 116 18.50 -12.86 29.40
N ASN A 117 19.46 -12.08 28.92
CA ASN A 117 19.25 -10.80 28.26
C ASN A 117 20.19 -10.75 27.06
N GLY A 118 19.62 -10.78 25.85
CA GLY A 118 20.40 -10.90 24.63
C GLY A 118 19.64 -10.41 23.41
N ARG A 119 20.20 -10.65 22.22
CA ARG A 119 19.57 -10.29 20.96
C ARG A 119 19.43 -11.47 20.02
N LEU A 120 18.33 -11.48 19.28
CA LEU A 120 18.14 -12.29 18.07
C LEU A 120 18.26 -11.36 16.87
N THR A 121 19.22 -11.64 15.99
CA THR A 121 19.43 -10.91 14.75
C THR A 121 19.02 -11.78 13.57
N ILE A 122 18.06 -11.32 12.78
CA ILE A 122 17.58 -12.01 11.58
C ILE A 122 17.97 -11.17 10.37
N PRO A 123 18.99 -11.58 9.59
CA PRO A 123 19.32 -10.90 8.34
C PRO A 123 18.17 -11.01 7.34
N TYR A 124 18.05 -10.01 6.48
CA TYR A 124 17.12 -10.05 5.35
C TYR A 124 17.75 -9.43 4.11
N THR A 125 17.25 -9.83 2.94
CA THR A 125 17.59 -9.24 1.65
C THR A 125 16.37 -8.56 1.03
N GLY A 126 16.60 -7.66 0.07
CA GLY A 126 15.50 -7.03 -0.68
C GLY A 126 14.65 -6.04 0.12
N GLY A 127 15.21 -5.45 1.19
CA GLY A 127 14.58 -4.38 1.95
C GLY A 127 14.14 -3.24 1.05
N ASN A 128 12.90 -2.79 1.25
CA ASN A 128 12.19 -1.91 0.33
C ASN A 128 11.83 -0.55 0.94
N GLY A 129 12.40 -0.20 2.10
CA GLY A 129 12.04 1.02 2.82
C GLY A 129 10.69 0.95 3.55
N GLY A 130 9.95 -0.16 3.44
CA GLY A 130 8.63 -0.35 4.07
C GLY A 130 8.70 -0.41 5.59
N THR A 131 7.60 -0.05 6.25
CA THR A 131 7.46 -0.16 7.71
C THR A 131 7.08 -1.58 8.12
N TYR A 132 7.48 -1.98 9.32
CA TYR A 132 6.98 -3.16 10.02
C TYR A 132 6.56 -2.78 11.44
N GLU A 133 5.49 -3.41 11.91
CA GLU A 133 4.95 -3.18 13.25
C GLU A 133 5.80 -3.89 14.31
N ALA A 134 5.60 -3.49 15.58
CA ALA A 134 6.21 -4.19 16.70
C ALA A 134 5.63 -5.61 16.81
N GLN A 135 6.49 -6.58 17.17
CA GLN A 135 6.11 -7.98 17.37
C GLN A 135 6.72 -8.51 18.66
N SER A 136 6.02 -9.39 19.35
CA SER A 136 6.59 -10.21 20.41
C SER A 136 6.30 -11.69 20.15
N VAL A 137 7.30 -12.55 20.34
CA VAL A 137 7.18 -14.00 20.23
C VAL A 137 7.80 -14.66 21.45
N GLN A 138 7.28 -15.81 21.86
CA GLN A 138 7.76 -16.53 23.03
C GLN A 138 8.19 -17.95 22.66
N ALA A 139 9.28 -18.42 23.25
CA ALA A 139 9.75 -19.80 23.12
C ALA A 139 10.60 -20.20 24.34
N ASN A 140 10.35 -21.38 24.92
CA ASN A 140 11.15 -21.97 26.01
C ASN A 140 11.44 -20.97 27.16
N GLY A 141 10.42 -20.30 27.70
CA GLY A 141 10.59 -19.32 28.79
C GLY A 141 11.27 -17.98 28.40
N LEU A 142 11.62 -17.81 27.11
CA LEU A 142 12.17 -16.57 26.56
C LEU A 142 11.11 -15.80 25.77
N SER A 143 11.15 -14.48 25.87
CA SER A 143 10.35 -13.52 25.10
C SER A 143 11.26 -12.70 24.20
N ALA A 144 11.07 -12.80 22.88
CA ALA A 144 11.78 -12.01 21.88
C ALA A 144 10.88 -10.92 21.31
N ALA A 145 11.25 -9.65 21.54
CA ALA A 145 10.50 -8.48 21.11
C ALA A 145 11.23 -7.72 20.00
N LEU A 146 10.57 -7.53 18.86
CA LEU A 146 10.98 -6.64 17.77
C LEU A 146 10.23 -5.31 17.93
N PRO A 147 10.94 -4.19 18.15
CA PRO A 147 10.33 -2.86 18.09
C PRO A 147 9.80 -2.54 16.69
N ALA A 148 8.79 -1.67 16.59
CA ALA A 148 8.32 -1.17 15.28
C ALA A 148 9.45 -0.41 14.56
N GLY A 149 9.50 -0.53 13.23
CA GLY A 149 10.61 0.03 12.46
C GLY A 149 10.38 0.05 10.97
N ARG A 150 11.47 0.21 10.21
CA ARG A 150 11.48 0.21 8.75
C ARG A 150 12.59 -0.68 8.22
N PHE A 151 12.34 -1.35 7.11
CA PHE A 151 13.39 -2.03 6.37
C PHE A 151 14.34 -0.99 5.75
N ALA A 152 15.64 -1.22 5.86
CA ALA A 152 16.63 -0.54 5.05
C ALA A 152 16.34 -0.75 3.54
N MET A 153 16.85 0.13 2.69
CA MET A 153 16.87 -0.10 1.24
C MET A 153 17.99 -1.09 0.92
N GLY A 154 17.66 -2.27 0.39
CA GLY A 154 18.61 -3.36 0.16
C GLY A 154 18.72 -4.32 1.35
N ASN A 155 19.90 -4.86 1.61
CA ASN A 155 20.09 -5.84 2.67
C ASN A 155 20.11 -5.18 4.06
N GLY A 156 19.65 -5.90 5.08
CA GLY A 156 19.67 -5.41 6.45
C GLY A 156 19.42 -6.51 7.47
N SER A 157 19.03 -6.13 8.68
CA SER A 157 18.72 -7.09 9.74
C SER A 157 17.61 -6.59 10.66
N LEU A 158 16.75 -7.52 11.10
CA LEU A 158 15.82 -7.30 12.20
C LEU A 158 16.53 -7.61 13.51
N GLN A 159 16.34 -6.75 14.51
CA GLN A 159 16.92 -6.92 15.84
C GLN A 159 15.80 -7.10 16.87
N TYR A 160 15.74 -8.29 17.44
CA TYR A 160 14.87 -8.63 18.55
C TYR A 160 15.65 -8.54 19.86
N ASN A 161 15.03 -7.95 20.87
CA ASN A 161 15.50 -8.00 22.25
C ASN A 161 14.90 -9.24 22.92
N ILE A 162 15.74 -10.11 23.48
CA ILE A 162 15.30 -11.34 24.13
C ILE A 162 15.51 -11.23 25.63
N THR A 163 14.48 -11.53 26.41
CA THR A 163 14.53 -11.62 27.87
C THR A 163 13.82 -12.87 28.38
N GLY A 164 14.19 -13.36 29.56
CA GLY A 164 13.50 -14.47 30.23
C GLY A 164 14.45 -15.45 30.91
N ILE A 165 13.95 -16.62 31.28
CA ILE A 165 14.73 -17.71 31.86
C ILE A 165 14.43 -18.96 31.03
N PRO A 166 15.41 -19.58 30.34
CA PRO A 166 15.13 -20.75 29.54
C PRO A 166 14.73 -21.96 30.40
N ASP A 167 13.56 -22.54 30.13
CA ASP A 167 12.98 -23.62 30.95
C ASP A 167 13.75 -24.95 30.82
N ARG A 168 14.29 -25.23 29.63
CA ARG A 168 14.99 -26.48 29.30
C ARG A 168 16.27 -26.23 28.51
N ALA A 169 17.24 -27.11 28.68
CA ALA A 169 18.42 -27.18 27.82
C ALA A 169 18.06 -27.78 26.45
N GLY A 170 18.70 -27.28 25.39
CA GLY A 170 18.51 -27.75 24.02
C GLY A 170 18.24 -26.61 23.03
N ASN A 171 17.90 -26.98 21.80
CA ASN A 171 17.63 -26.04 20.71
C ASN A 171 16.32 -25.28 20.96
N ILE A 172 16.36 -23.95 20.89
CA ILE A 172 15.18 -23.08 21.06
C ILE A 172 14.75 -22.56 19.69
N THR A 173 13.50 -22.84 19.29
CA THR A 173 12.96 -22.37 18.00
C THR A 173 11.99 -21.21 18.20
N PHE A 174 12.31 -20.05 17.62
CA PHE A 174 11.41 -18.90 17.50
C PHE A 174 10.74 -18.89 16.13
N ASN A 175 9.41 -18.90 16.10
CA ASN A 175 8.62 -18.71 14.89
C ASN A 175 8.22 -17.23 14.79
N VAL A 176 8.77 -16.52 13.80
CA VAL A 176 8.51 -15.09 13.57
C VAL A 176 7.77 -14.88 12.26
N THR A 177 6.91 -13.84 12.19
CA THR A 177 6.21 -13.48 10.96
C THR A 177 6.27 -11.98 10.74
N VAL A 178 7.13 -11.52 9.83
CA VAL A 178 7.33 -10.09 9.58
C VAL A 178 7.04 -9.77 8.12
N ALA A 179 6.20 -8.76 7.88
CA ALA A 179 5.79 -8.33 6.54
C ALA A 179 5.24 -9.47 5.66
N GLY A 180 4.49 -10.40 6.27
CA GLY A 180 3.92 -11.56 5.59
C GLY A 180 4.88 -12.74 5.38
N ASN A 181 6.17 -12.60 5.74
CA ASN A 181 7.15 -13.68 5.65
C ASN A 181 7.26 -14.40 7.00
N SER A 182 6.95 -15.70 7.00
CA SER A 182 7.11 -16.58 8.16
C SER A 182 8.50 -17.22 8.15
N CYS A 183 9.09 -17.37 9.34
CA CYS A 183 10.49 -17.76 9.51
C CYS A 183 10.68 -18.48 10.85
N SER A 184 11.38 -19.61 10.84
CA SER A 184 11.74 -20.35 12.07
C SER A 184 13.24 -20.23 12.33
N VAL A 185 13.61 -19.57 13.42
CA VAL A 185 15.01 -19.43 13.85
C VAL A 185 15.27 -20.37 15.01
N THR A 186 16.26 -21.26 14.86
CA THR A 186 16.64 -22.20 15.91
C THR A 186 17.98 -21.79 16.51
N SER A 187 18.03 -21.57 17.83
CA SER A 187 19.29 -21.42 18.55
C SER A 187 20.01 -22.77 18.52
N LYS A 188 21.23 -22.78 18.01
CA LYS A 188 22.16 -23.90 18.20
C LYS A 188 22.98 -23.67 19.46
#